data_AF-A0A956EES7-F1
#
_entry.id   AF-A0A956EES7-F1
#
_cell.length_a   1.000
_cell.length_b   1.000
_cell.length_c   1.000
_cell.angle_alpha   90.00
_cell.angle_beta   90.00
_cell.angle_gamma   90.00
#
_symmetry.space_group_name_H-M   'P 1'
#
loop_
_entity.id
_entity.type
_entity.pdbx_description
1 polymer ?
#
loop_
_entity_poly.entity_id
_entity_poly.type
_entity_poly.pdbx_seq_one_letter_code
_entity_poly.pdbx_strand_id
1 'polypeptide(L)'
;MYVKQDAAAAAYSGYTALLEVEHQLEDGSFELVASHAFTPSATWAREETAAFPAYEGDIYRVRLYPAHNGVAYPGHSELTLTNPAPALFVAAASVESVGQELDGTPGSVGLWQRTDASRNGLDPRCAEAAPQGMRKNFRYKCDYICRDGIGKDCPADGGDAVPVNCFYEANFYVDLEQIEAGKLIPSGQLAIGNFNFRHNQVGINLVGTNVKTCEGVSNASCFGNGFVEYTLLHSGATKIRNYTGDALPAKMDNAYIEHGKGLATERLITNPPSSADEQQLSNYMKKEFKGRPLQGLYTIRVWDTPGLRWENLEDIQLVWKYHYWSRFQK
;
A
#
# COMPACT_ATOMS: atom_id res chain seq x y z
N MET A 1 11.03 11.54 11.44
CA MET A 1 9.86 12.29 10.92
C MET A 1 10.12 12.70 9.47
N TYR A 2 9.11 12.69 8.59
CA TYR A 2 9.28 13.22 7.22
C TYR A 2 8.78 14.65 7.11
N VAL A 3 9.65 15.53 6.60
CA VAL A 3 9.40 16.98 6.51
C VAL A 3 9.62 17.46 5.08
N LYS A 4 8.79 18.40 4.63
CA LYS A 4 8.96 19.12 3.36
C LYS A 4 8.65 20.60 3.54
N GLN A 5 9.45 21.46 2.92
CA GLN A 5 9.18 22.89 2.80
C GLN A 5 8.36 23.18 1.53
N ASP A 6 7.37 24.06 1.64
CA ASP A 6 6.66 24.58 0.46
C ASP A 6 7.63 25.36 -0.45
N ALA A 7 7.50 25.18 -1.77
CA ALA A 7 8.27 25.94 -2.76
C ALA A 7 7.99 27.46 -2.67
N ALA A 8 6.80 27.85 -2.19
CA ALA A 8 6.46 29.25 -1.94
C ALA A 8 7.21 29.87 -0.74
N ALA A 9 7.88 29.05 0.10
CA ALA A 9 8.60 29.49 1.29
C ALA A 9 10.05 29.96 1.01
N ALA A 10 10.42 30.20 -0.26
CA ALA A 10 11.77 30.58 -0.70
C ALA A 10 12.34 31.83 0.00
N ALA A 11 11.49 32.66 0.61
CA ALA A 11 11.89 33.78 1.45
C ALA A 11 12.72 33.39 2.70
N TYR A 12 12.79 32.09 3.02
CA TYR A 12 13.56 31.54 4.14
C TYR A 12 14.77 30.69 3.69
N SER A 13 15.32 30.92 2.50
CA SER A 13 16.61 30.34 2.10
C SER A 13 17.70 30.78 3.09
N GLY A 14 18.12 29.86 3.97
CA GLY A 14 19.08 30.10 5.05
C GLY A 14 18.52 29.97 6.48
N TYR A 15 17.22 29.70 6.66
CA TYR A 15 16.66 29.42 7.98
C TYR A 15 16.63 27.93 8.27
N THR A 16 17.01 27.58 9.50
CA THR A 16 16.88 26.23 10.05
C THR A 16 15.44 26.01 10.51
N ALA A 17 15.00 24.76 10.61
CA ALA A 17 13.88 24.36 11.44
C ALA A 17 14.44 23.64 12.66
N LEU A 18 13.74 23.73 13.78
CA LEU A 18 14.07 22.99 14.98
C LEU A 18 12.95 22.00 15.27
N LEU A 19 13.32 20.73 15.30
CA LEU A 19 12.50 19.63 15.77
C LEU A 19 12.83 19.37 17.23
N GLU A 20 11.84 19.42 18.10
CA GLU A 20 11.97 19.10 19.52
C GLU A 20 11.03 17.98 19.90
N VAL A 21 11.50 17.12 20.79
CA VAL A 21 10.70 16.10 21.45
C VAL A 21 10.72 16.40 22.94
N GLU A 22 9.55 16.63 23.50
CA GLU A 22 9.36 16.88 24.92
C GLU A 22 8.67 15.66 25.56
N HIS A 23 9.13 15.23 26.73
CA HIS A 23 8.49 14.18 27.56
C HIS A 23 7.61 14.83 28.62
N GLN A 24 6.40 14.31 28.81
CA GLN A 24 5.51 14.76 29.87
C GLN A 24 5.92 14.16 31.21
N LEU A 25 6.26 15.02 32.18
CA LEU A 25 6.54 14.66 33.56
C LEU A 25 5.26 14.33 34.34
N GLU A 26 5.39 13.71 35.50
CA GLU A 26 4.27 13.29 36.35
C GLU A 26 3.38 14.47 36.80
N ASP A 27 3.95 15.67 36.92
CA ASP A 27 3.22 16.90 37.27
C ASP A 27 2.48 17.52 36.07
N GLY A 28 2.56 16.90 34.90
CA GLY A 28 1.96 17.34 33.65
C GLY A 28 2.77 18.37 32.87
N SER A 29 3.92 18.81 33.40
CA SER A 29 4.88 19.65 32.68
C SER A 29 5.62 18.85 31.62
N PHE A 30 6.36 19.54 30.74
CA PHE A 30 7.07 18.92 29.63
C PHE A 30 8.56 19.27 29.72
N GLU A 31 9.44 18.26 29.62
CA GLU A 31 10.89 18.42 29.56
C GLU A 31 11.43 18.09 28.17
N LEU A 32 12.38 18.87 27.66
CA LEU A 32 13.00 18.62 26.37
C LEU A 32 13.95 17.41 26.46
N VAL A 33 13.65 16.34 25.74
CA VAL A 33 14.45 15.10 25.74
C VAL A 33 15.32 14.94 24.49
N ALA A 34 14.93 15.58 23.37
CA ALA A 34 15.75 15.60 22.17
C ALA A 34 15.44 16.83 21.32
N SER A 35 16.47 17.36 20.64
CA SER A 35 16.33 18.43 19.66
C SER A 35 17.20 18.16 18.43
N HIS A 36 16.74 18.63 17.26
CA HIS A 36 17.45 18.51 15.99
C HIS A 36 17.18 19.72 15.12
N ALA A 37 18.23 20.49 14.86
CA ALA A 37 18.20 21.61 13.92
C ALA A 37 18.53 21.09 12.52
N PHE A 38 17.69 21.39 11.55
CA PHE A 38 17.90 20.98 10.16
C PHE A 38 17.54 22.10 9.19
N THR A 39 18.00 22.00 7.95
CA THR A 39 17.56 22.89 6.87
C THR A 39 16.52 22.15 6.04
N PRO A 40 15.24 22.55 6.07
CA PRO A 40 14.19 21.86 5.33
C PRO A 40 14.50 21.78 3.84
N SER A 41 14.28 20.59 3.25
CA SER A 41 14.39 20.41 1.80
C SER A 41 13.08 20.80 1.09
N ALA A 42 13.20 21.22 -0.17
CA ALA A 42 12.07 21.36 -1.09
C ALA A 42 11.45 20.00 -1.48
N THR A 43 12.15 18.89 -1.19
CA THR A 43 11.66 17.52 -1.30
C THR A 43 11.39 16.94 0.08
N TRP A 44 10.63 15.84 0.16
CA TRP A 44 10.46 15.10 1.42
C TRP A 44 11.81 14.54 1.89
N ALA A 45 12.23 14.95 3.08
CA ALA A 45 13.42 14.44 3.75
C ALA A 45 13.03 13.77 5.07
N ARG A 46 13.75 12.71 5.43
CA ARG A 46 13.65 12.07 6.75
C ARG A 46 14.57 12.83 7.70
N GLU A 47 14.00 13.35 8.78
CA GLU A 47 14.71 14.03 9.86
C GLU A 47 14.61 13.20 11.14
N GLU A 48 15.73 13.08 11.85
CA GLU A 48 15.89 12.26 13.04
C GLU A 48 16.46 13.09 14.17
N THR A 49 15.92 12.94 15.38
CA THR A 49 16.53 13.52 16.58
C THR A 49 17.63 12.63 17.12
N ALA A 50 18.46 13.17 18.01
CA ALA A 50 19.27 12.33 18.88
C ALA A 50 18.39 11.28 19.57
N ALA A 51 18.95 10.10 19.79
CA ALA A 51 18.28 9.05 20.54
C ALA A 51 18.06 9.52 21.98
N PHE A 52 16.87 9.24 22.52
CA PHE A 52 16.50 9.52 23.89
C PHE A 52 15.83 8.28 24.51
N PRO A 53 15.97 8.06 25.82
CA PRO A 53 15.27 6.98 26.48
C PRO A 53 13.76 7.26 26.45
N ALA A 54 12.97 6.25 26.08
CA ALA A 54 11.52 6.36 26.11
C ALA A 54 10.88 5.23 26.92
N TYR A 55 9.99 5.59 27.87
CA TYR A 55 9.08 4.82 28.75
C TYR A 55 7.93 4.06 28.08
N GLU A 56 7.29 3.09 28.76
CA GLU A 56 5.92 2.70 28.37
C GLU A 56 4.99 3.66 29.09
N GLY A 57 3.95 4.15 28.42
CA GLY A 57 3.01 5.09 29.02
C GLY A 57 3.52 6.52 29.10
N ASP A 58 4.80 6.79 28.77
CA ASP A 58 5.32 8.13 28.60
C ASP A 58 4.59 8.85 27.46
N ILE A 59 4.18 10.09 27.72
CA ILE A 59 3.55 10.94 26.72
C ILE A 59 4.61 11.88 26.17
N TYR A 60 4.75 11.92 24.85
CA TYR A 60 5.66 12.83 24.17
C TYR A 60 4.90 13.87 23.36
N ARG A 61 5.44 15.07 23.35
CA ARG A 61 5.03 16.15 22.45
C ARG A 61 6.14 16.41 21.45
N VAL A 62 5.81 16.33 20.17
CA VAL A 62 6.74 16.71 19.09
C VAL A 62 6.42 18.13 18.67
N ARG A 63 7.42 19.01 18.77
CA ARG A 63 7.34 20.40 18.34
C ARG A 63 8.22 20.62 17.13
N LEU A 64 7.70 21.41 16.20
CA LEU A 64 8.41 21.74 14.99
C LEU A 64 8.14 23.20 14.65
N TYR A 65 9.20 23.99 14.58
CA TYR A 65 9.08 25.42 14.35
C TYR A 65 10.28 25.99 13.58
N PRO A 66 10.12 27.16 12.93
CA PRO A 66 11.23 27.86 12.30
C PRO A 66 12.27 28.30 13.34
N ALA A 67 13.55 28.17 12.99
CA ALA A 67 14.67 28.50 13.84
C ALA A 67 15.74 29.29 13.08
N HIS A 68 16.51 30.11 13.78
CA HIS A 68 17.68 30.78 13.23
C HIS A 68 18.91 30.42 14.06
N ASN A 69 19.95 29.88 13.43
CA ASN A 69 21.16 29.38 14.09
C ASN A 69 20.88 28.39 15.24
N GLY A 70 19.90 27.50 15.06
CA GLY A 70 19.53 26.50 16.06
C GLY A 70 18.78 27.04 17.28
N VAL A 71 18.40 28.33 17.28
CA VAL A 71 17.59 28.94 18.34
C VAL A 71 16.17 29.18 17.83
N ALA A 72 15.17 28.76 18.62
CA ALA A 72 13.76 29.06 18.38
C ALA A 72 13.54 30.58 18.27
N TYR A 73 12.73 31.03 17.31
CA TYR A 73 12.37 32.45 17.27
C TYR A 73 11.51 32.82 18.50
N PRO A 74 11.96 33.76 19.36
CA PRO A 74 11.19 34.18 20.52
C PRO A 74 9.92 34.90 20.04
N GLY A 75 8.75 34.39 20.41
CA GLY A 75 7.44 34.97 20.07
C GLY A 75 6.53 34.10 19.19
N HIS A 76 7.00 32.95 18.69
CA HIS A 76 6.12 31.95 18.08
C HIS A 76 5.69 30.92 19.13
N SER A 77 4.85 31.36 20.09
CA SER A 77 4.09 30.44 20.93
C SER A 77 3.17 29.64 20.01
N GLU A 78 3.36 28.32 19.94
CA GLU A 78 2.46 27.34 19.30
C GLU A 78 1.76 27.85 18.04
N LEU A 79 2.30 27.51 16.88
CA LEU A 79 1.68 27.74 15.57
C LEU A 79 0.21 27.27 15.59
N THR A 80 -0.70 28.16 15.97
CA THR A 80 -2.13 27.96 15.83
C THR A 80 -2.40 28.26 14.37
N LEU A 81 -2.74 27.21 13.61
CA LEU A 81 -2.85 27.19 12.14
C LEU A 81 -4.01 28.06 11.60
N THR A 82 -4.08 29.33 11.96
CA THR A 82 -5.17 30.25 11.55
C THR A 82 -4.72 31.34 10.57
N ASN A 83 -3.43 31.42 10.23
CA ASN A 83 -2.92 32.33 9.20
C ASN A 83 -1.95 31.55 8.29
N PRO A 84 -2.06 31.60 6.94
CA PRO A 84 -1.25 30.79 6.03
C PRO A 84 0.18 31.34 5.93
N ALA A 85 0.93 31.23 7.03
CA ALA A 85 2.37 31.29 6.98
C ALA A 85 2.88 30.06 6.21
N PRO A 86 4.00 30.17 5.46
CA PRO A 86 4.52 29.10 4.62
C PRO A 86 4.67 27.80 5.42
N ALA A 87 3.91 26.79 5.01
CA ALA A 87 3.67 25.60 5.80
C ALA A 87 4.83 24.60 5.67
N LEU A 88 5.42 24.25 6.80
CA LEU A 88 6.25 23.07 6.92
C LEU A 88 5.30 21.87 6.99
N PHE A 89 5.37 20.97 6.01
CA PHE A 89 4.49 19.81 5.94
C PHE A 89 5.13 18.63 6.65
N VAL A 90 4.38 18.00 7.57
CA VAL A 90 4.79 16.80 8.29
C VAL A 90 3.90 15.64 7.85
N ALA A 91 4.49 14.58 7.28
CA ALA A 91 3.72 13.42 6.82
C ALA A 91 3.43 12.40 7.93
N ALA A 92 4.36 12.24 8.89
CA ALA A 92 4.18 11.44 10.11
C ALA A 92 5.41 11.61 11.02
N ALA A 93 5.18 11.77 12.33
CA ALA A 93 6.21 11.51 13.34
C ALA A 93 6.14 10.02 13.73
N SER A 94 7.29 9.36 13.77
CA SER A 94 7.46 7.99 14.26
C SER A 94 8.57 7.99 15.31
N VAL A 95 8.39 7.21 16.37
CA VAL A 95 9.45 6.85 17.31
C VAL A 95 9.88 5.45 16.92
N GLU A 96 11.17 5.29 16.60
CA GLU A 96 11.75 3.99 16.26
C GLU A 96 12.68 3.57 17.40
N SER A 97 12.49 2.36 17.92
CA SER A 97 13.43 1.76 18.87
C SER A 97 14.73 1.44 18.15
N VAL A 98 15.82 2.12 18.51
CA VAL A 98 17.17 1.73 18.09
C VAL A 98 17.64 0.64 19.04
N GLY A 99 17.28 -0.61 18.75
CA GLY A 99 17.91 -1.74 19.43
C GLY A 99 19.40 -1.77 19.06
N GLN A 100 20.29 -1.93 20.03
CA GLN A 100 21.64 -2.41 19.71
C GLN A 100 21.48 -3.73 18.94
N GLU A 101 21.85 -3.73 17.67
CA GLU A 101 21.89 -4.92 16.83
C GLU A 101 22.74 -5.99 17.52
N LEU A 102 22.09 -7.04 18.03
CA LEU A 102 22.78 -8.33 18.18
C LEU A 102 22.70 -9.02 16.84
N ASP A 103 23.82 -9.01 16.12
CA ASP A 103 23.99 -9.72 14.86
C ASP A 103 23.59 -11.20 15.00
N GLY A 104 22.59 -11.61 14.21
CA GLY A 104 22.59 -12.96 13.63
C GLY A 104 21.84 -14.11 14.33
N THR A 105 21.06 -13.91 15.39
CA THR A 105 20.28 -15.03 15.98
C THR A 105 18.78 -14.72 16.11
N PRO A 106 17.87 -15.53 15.52
CA PRO A 106 16.44 -15.39 15.74
C PRO A 106 16.11 -15.52 17.24
N GLY A 107 15.59 -14.47 17.84
CA GLY A 107 15.16 -14.48 19.24
C GLY A 107 14.01 -15.45 19.49
N SER A 108 13.88 -15.92 20.73
CA SER A 108 12.76 -16.74 21.22
C SER A 108 11.41 -16.02 21.05
N VAL A 109 10.34 -16.80 20.88
CA VAL A 109 8.96 -16.33 20.73
C VAL A 109 8.62 -15.34 21.86
N GLY A 110 8.38 -14.08 21.51
CA GLY A 110 8.12 -12.99 22.45
C GLY A 110 9.13 -11.82 22.41
N LEU A 111 10.27 -11.98 21.73
CA LEU A 111 11.21 -10.89 21.46
C LEU A 111 11.10 -10.40 20.01
N TRP A 112 11.21 -9.09 19.82
CA TRP A 112 11.15 -8.37 18.56
C TRP A 112 11.95 -9.08 17.45
N GLN A 113 11.25 -9.52 16.41
CA GLN A 113 11.87 -10.09 15.22
C GLN A 113 11.80 -9.05 14.10
N ARG A 114 12.94 -8.78 13.47
CA ARG A 114 13.00 -7.87 12.32
C ARG A 114 12.04 -8.38 11.24
N THR A 115 11.27 -7.48 10.65
CA THR A 115 10.31 -7.78 9.58
C THR A 115 10.98 -8.03 8.22
N ASP A 116 12.29 -7.81 8.13
CA ASP A 116 13.13 -8.14 6.98
C ASP A 116 13.91 -9.46 7.16
N ALA A 117 13.74 -10.15 8.29
CA ALA A 117 14.34 -11.46 8.50
C ALA A 117 13.77 -12.43 7.46
N SER A 118 14.61 -12.80 6.48
CA SER A 118 14.27 -13.78 5.46
C SER A 118 13.92 -15.11 6.13
N ARG A 119 12.62 -15.41 6.22
CA ARG A 119 12.14 -16.72 6.65
C ARG A 119 11.95 -17.56 5.41
N ASN A 120 12.97 -18.34 5.08
CA ASN A 120 12.84 -19.42 4.11
C ASN A 120 12.06 -20.56 4.76
N GLY A 121 10.74 -20.40 4.84
CA GLY A 121 9.83 -21.52 5.01
C GLY A 121 9.53 -22.08 3.62
N LEU A 122 9.89 -23.33 3.36
CA LEU A 122 9.27 -24.06 2.26
C LEU A 122 7.79 -24.17 2.61
N ASP A 123 6.95 -23.36 1.97
CA ASP A 123 5.50 -23.48 2.09
C ASP A 123 5.08 -24.74 1.33
N PRO A 124 4.76 -25.84 2.01
CA PRO A 124 4.34 -27.07 1.33
C PRO A 124 2.88 -26.95 0.84
N ARG A 125 2.25 -25.77 0.97
CA ARG A 125 0.80 -25.55 0.85
C ARG A 125 0.42 -24.35 -0.03
N CYS A 126 1.27 -23.90 -0.95
CA CYS A 126 0.74 -23.49 -2.24
C CYS A 126 0.26 -24.75 -2.97
N ALA A 127 -0.74 -25.44 -2.41
CA ALA A 127 -1.40 -26.54 -3.07
C ALA A 127 -1.97 -25.93 -4.34
N GLU A 128 -1.36 -26.23 -5.48
CA GLU A 128 -1.80 -25.76 -6.78
C GLU A 128 -3.28 -26.08 -6.88
N ALA A 129 -4.13 -25.08 -6.66
CA ALA A 129 -5.52 -25.21 -6.99
C ALA A 129 -5.51 -25.44 -8.49
N ALA A 130 -6.01 -26.59 -8.94
CA ALA A 130 -6.04 -26.91 -10.36
C ALA A 130 -6.59 -25.68 -11.11
N PRO A 131 -5.99 -25.26 -12.25
CA PRO A 131 -6.38 -24.04 -12.99
C PRO A 131 -7.89 -23.85 -13.20
N GLN A 132 -8.61 -24.96 -13.32
CA GLN A 132 -10.07 -25.02 -13.48
C GLN A 132 -10.83 -24.53 -12.23
N GLY A 133 -10.27 -24.73 -11.04
CA GLY A 133 -10.85 -24.30 -9.76
C GLY A 133 -10.89 -22.78 -9.63
N MET A 134 -9.79 -22.10 -9.98
CA MET A 134 -9.72 -20.63 -10.00
C MET A 134 -10.75 -20.04 -10.97
N ARG A 135 -10.76 -20.52 -12.22
CA ARG A 135 -11.64 -20.00 -13.29
C ARG A 135 -13.14 -20.13 -12.99
N LYS A 136 -13.56 -21.12 -12.20
CA LYS A 136 -14.96 -21.27 -11.77
C LYS A 136 -15.49 -20.10 -10.93
N ASN A 137 -14.59 -19.33 -10.30
CA ASN A 137 -14.97 -18.15 -9.53
C ASN A 137 -15.21 -16.93 -10.41
N PHE A 138 -14.84 -16.99 -11.69
CA PHE A 138 -15.02 -15.90 -12.64
C PHE A 138 -16.32 -16.07 -13.44
N ARG A 139 -16.98 -14.95 -13.69
CA ARG A 139 -18.16 -14.86 -14.55
C ARG A 139 -17.82 -14.02 -15.76
N TYR A 140 -18.04 -14.57 -16.95
CA TYR A 140 -17.91 -13.82 -18.20
C TYR A 140 -19.09 -12.86 -18.38
N LYS A 141 -18.79 -11.61 -18.70
CA LYS A 141 -19.76 -10.51 -18.88
C LYS A 141 -19.28 -9.59 -20.00
N CYS A 142 -20.18 -8.78 -20.55
CA CYS A 142 -19.85 -7.73 -21.49
C CYS A 142 -20.53 -6.42 -21.11
N ASP A 143 -19.85 -5.30 -21.36
CA ASP A 143 -20.44 -3.97 -21.35
C ASP A 143 -20.98 -3.66 -22.75
N TYR A 144 -22.21 -3.15 -22.81
CA TYR A 144 -22.92 -2.86 -24.05
C TYR A 144 -23.08 -1.34 -24.24
N ILE A 145 -22.97 -0.89 -25.49
CA ILE A 145 -23.45 0.43 -25.90
C ILE A 145 -24.84 0.24 -26.51
N CYS A 146 -25.80 0.97 -25.95
CA CYS A 146 -27.14 1.11 -26.48
C CYS A 146 -27.34 2.52 -27.04
N ARG A 147 -28.43 2.69 -27.79
CA ARG A 147 -28.87 3.99 -28.30
C ARG A 147 -28.98 5.06 -27.21
N ASP A 148 -29.39 4.68 -26.01
CA ASP A 148 -29.63 5.60 -24.89
C ASP A 148 -28.39 5.79 -23.98
N GLY A 149 -27.26 5.13 -24.27
CA GLY A 149 -26.01 5.28 -23.52
C GLY A 149 -25.19 4.00 -23.36
N ILE A 150 -24.13 4.08 -22.57
CA ILE A 150 -23.24 2.95 -22.23
C ILE A 150 -23.65 2.40 -20.86
N GLY A 151 -23.96 1.10 -20.74
CA GLY A 151 -24.29 0.54 -19.43
C GLY A 151 -24.83 -0.89 -19.39
N LYS A 152 -24.96 -1.40 -18.15
CA LYS A 152 -25.46 -2.76 -17.83
C LYS A 152 -26.96 -2.94 -18.02
N ASP A 153 -27.73 -1.86 -18.07
CA ASP A 153 -29.20 -1.91 -18.15
C ASP A 153 -29.73 -2.04 -19.59
N CYS A 154 -28.81 -2.23 -20.54
CA CYS A 154 -29.12 -2.67 -21.89
C CYS A 154 -29.68 -4.10 -21.86
N PRO A 155 -30.92 -4.34 -22.32
CA PRO A 155 -31.38 -5.70 -22.55
C PRO A 155 -30.46 -6.35 -23.57
N ALA A 156 -29.76 -7.42 -23.20
CA ALA A 156 -28.84 -8.15 -24.10
C ALA A 156 -29.57 -8.74 -25.32
N ASP A 157 -30.89 -8.83 -25.26
CA ASP A 157 -31.83 -9.28 -26.29
C ASP A 157 -32.48 -8.14 -27.08
N GLY A 158 -32.23 -6.88 -26.71
CA GLY A 158 -32.63 -5.72 -27.51
C GLY A 158 -31.77 -5.65 -28.77
N GLY A 159 -32.39 -5.68 -29.95
CA GLY A 159 -31.69 -5.69 -31.25
C GLY A 159 -30.74 -4.51 -31.54
N ASP A 160 -30.63 -3.56 -30.62
CA ASP A 160 -29.81 -2.35 -30.73
C ASP A 160 -28.57 -2.36 -29.80
N ALA A 161 -28.27 -3.47 -29.11
CA ALA A 161 -27.15 -3.56 -28.17
C ALA A 161 -25.84 -4.03 -28.83
N VAL A 162 -24.90 -3.09 -28.93
CA VAL A 162 -23.46 -3.21 -29.23
C VAL A 162 -22.57 -3.81 -28.14
N PRO A 163 -22.17 -5.10 -28.02
CA PRO A 163 -21.12 -5.45 -27.05
C PRO A 163 -19.84 -4.70 -27.41
N VAL A 164 -19.31 -3.91 -26.47
CA VAL A 164 -18.11 -3.10 -26.73
C VAL A 164 -16.89 -3.73 -26.12
N ASN A 165 -16.98 -4.14 -24.86
CA ASN A 165 -15.87 -4.78 -24.18
C ASN A 165 -16.40 -5.92 -23.31
N CYS A 166 -15.80 -7.10 -23.44
CA CYS A 166 -16.11 -8.24 -22.59
C CYS A 166 -15.01 -8.46 -21.55
N PHE A 167 -15.34 -9.10 -20.44
CA PHE A 167 -14.43 -9.33 -19.32
C PHE A 167 -14.84 -10.53 -18.46
N TYR A 168 -13.86 -11.09 -17.75
CA TYR A 168 -14.04 -12.09 -16.72
C TYR A 168 -14.01 -11.41 -15.35
N GLU A 169 -15.11 -11.49 -14.59
CA GLU A 169 -15.25 -10.82 -13.28
C GLU A 169 -15.26 -11.82 -12.13
N ALA A 170 -14.48 -11.54 -11.08
CA ALA A 170 -14.54 -12.23 -9.80
C ALA A 170 -14.54 -11.25 -8.63
N ASN A 171 -15.14 -11.69 -7.52
CA ASN A 171 -15.13 -10.95 -6.26
C ASN A 171 -14.39 -11.77 -5.22
N PHE A 172 -13.57 -11.11 -4.41
CA PHE A 172 -12.92 -11.74 -3.26
C PHE A 172 -12.82 -10.74 -2.11
N TYR A 173 -12.85 -11.27 -0.89
CA TYR A 173 -12.74 -10.46 0.31
C TYR A 173 -11.38 -10.70 0.97
N VAL A 174 -10.66 -9.62 1.23
CA VAL A 174 -9.40 -9.65 1.98
C VAL A 174 -9.74 -9.39 3.43
N ASP A 175 -9.67 -10.42 4.26
CA ASP A 175 -9.88 -10.32 5.70
C ASP A 175 -8.53 -10.40 6.44
N LEU A 176 -8.17 -9.34 7.15
CA LEU A 176 -6.90 -9.28 7.89
C LEU A 176 -6.83 -10.37 8.96
N GLU A 177 -7.94 -10.72 9.60
CA GLU A 177 -7.97 -11.78 10.61
C GLU A 177 -7.66 -13.15 10.01
N GLN A 178 -8.17 -13.43 8.80
CA GLN A 178 -7.86 -14.67 8.09
C GLN A 178 -6.43 -14.72 7.59
N ILE A 179 -5.84 -13.57 7.24
CA ILE A 179 -4.43 -13.52 6.85
C ILE A 179 -3.52 -13.77 8.05
N GLU A 180 -3.78 -13.11 9.18
CA GLU A 180 -3.00 -13.30 10.41
C GLU A 180 -3.10 -14.72 10.95
N ALA A 181 -4.28 -15.34 10.83
CA ALA A 181 -4.48 -16.75 11.16
C ALA A 181 -3.79 -17.71 10.18
N GLY A 182 -3.13 -17.20 9.12
CA GLY A 182 -2.50 -17.99 8.06
C GLY A 182 -3.49 -18.79 7.22
N LYS A 183 -4.79 -18.46 7.28
CA LYS A 183 -5.86 -19.16 6.55
C LYS A 183 -5.92 -18.71 5.09
N LEU A 184 -5.73 -17.41 4.84
CA LEU A 184 -5.78 -16.84 3.49
C LEU A 184 -4.41 -16.88 2.80
N ILE A 185 -3.32 -16.64 3.54
CA ILE A 185 -1.94 -16.63 3.02
C ILE A 185 -1.06 -17.48 3.95
N PRO A 186 -0.89 -18.79 3.67
CA PRO A 186 -0.17 -19.71 4.57
C PRO A 186 1.30 -19.34 4.82
N SER A 187 1.99 -18.83 3.79
CA SER A 187 3.39 -18.36 3.83
C SER A 187 3.55 -16.92 4.31
N GLY A 188 2.47 -16.13 4.28
CA GLY A 188 2.50 -14.68 4.43
C GLY A 188 1.94 -14.26 5.76
N GLN A 189 2.70 -14.45 6.83
CA GLN A 189 2.43 -13.75 8.08
C GLN A 189 2.54 -12.25 7.79
N LEU A 190 1.41 -11.58 7.55
CA LEU A 190 1.33 -10.14 7.77
C LEU A 190 1.91 -9.90 9.16
N ALA A 191 2.83 -8.97 9.26
CA ALA A 191 3.61 -8.76 10.47
C ALA A 191 2.66 -8.65 11.69
N ILE A 192 2.59 -9.74 12.47
CA ILE A 192 1.56 -9.98 13.46
C ILE A 192 1.70 -8.94 14.58
N GLY A 193 0.57 -8.45 15.09
CA GLY A 193 0.55 -7.41 16.12
C GLY A 193 0.62 -5.97 15.58
N ASN A 194 0.74 -5.81 14.25
CA ASN A 194 0.63 -4.52 13.61
C ASN A 194 -0.83 -4.20 13.27
N PHE A 195 -1.10 -2.91 13.09
CA PHE A 195 -2.42 -2.40 12.84
C PHE A 195 -2.43 -1.43 11.66
N ASN A 196 -3.64 -1.09 11.22
CA ASN A 196 -3.86 -0.09 10.20
C ASN A 196 -3.11 -0.36 8.88
N PHE A 197 -3.12 -1.60 8.36
CA PHE A 197 -2.47 -1.95 7.08
C PHE A 197 -3.03 -1.12 5.91
N ARG A 198 -2.17 -0.40 5.18
CA ARG A 198 -2.53 0.46 4.05
C ARG A 198 -1.77 0.13 2.79
N HIS A 199 -2.47 0.22 1.67
CA HIS A 199 -1.86 0.16 0.34
C HIS A 199 -0.82 1.27 0.16
N ASN A 200 0.33 0.92 -0.41
CA ASN A 200 1.23 1.84 -1.10
C ASN A 200 1.05 1.69 -2.61
N GLN A 201 1.15 0.44 -3.08
CA GLN A 201 0.96 0.07 -4.46
C GLN A 201 0.33 -1.32 -4.57
N VAL A 202 -0.37 -1.57 -5.67
CA VAL A 202 -0.89 -2.90 -6.01
C VAL A 202 -0.55 -3.24 -7.46
N GLY A 203 -0.11 -4.46 -7.70
CA GLY A 203 0.09 -5.03 -9.03
C GLY A 203 -0.70 -6.33 -9.16
N ILE A 204 -0.92 -6.76 -10.40
CA ILE A 204 -1.54 -8.04 -10.72
C ILE A 204 -0.58 -8.81 -11.61
N ASN A 205 -0.32 -10.06 -11.23
CA ASN A 205 0.38 -11.05 -12.05
C ASN A 205 -0.62 -12.12 -12.47
N LEU A 206 -0.77 -12.30 -13.78
CA LEU A 206 -1.59 -13.32 -14.41
C LEU A 206 -0.68 -14.48 -14.80
N VAL A 207 -0.83 -15.60 -14.10
CA VAL A 207 0.06 -16.76 -14.21
C VAL A 207 -0.50 -17.75 -15.21
N GLY A 208 0.31 -18.15 -16.17
CA GLY A 208 0.01 -19.25 -17.08
C GLY A 208 0.91 -19.24 -18.31
N THR A 209 0.87 -20.33 -19.06
CA THR A 209 1.66 -20.48 -20.28
C THR A 209 0.92 -19.90 -21.48
N ASN A 210 1.53 -19.00 -22.25
CA ASN A 210 0.88 -18.38 -23.41
C ASN A 210 -0.48 -17.74 -23.10
N VAL A 211 -0.62 -17.07 -21.95
CA VAL A 211 -1.83 -16.30 -21.56
C VAL A 211 -2.14 -15.20 -22.58
N LYS A 212 -1.10 -14.65 -23.23
CA LYS A 212 -1.23 -13.71 -24.34
C LYS A 212 -0.56 -14.26 -25.59
N THR A 213 -1.28 -14.30 -26.70
CA THR A 213 -0.77 -14.62 -28.04
C THR A 213 -0.96 -13.43 -28.97
N CYS A 214 -0.07 -13.30 -29.95
CA CYS A 214 -0.22 -12.35 -31.04
C CYS A 214 -0.40 -13.03 -32.39
N GLU A 215 -0.54 -14.36 -32.39
CA GLU A 215 -0.85 -15.11 -33.60
C GLU A 215 -2.20 -14.66 -34.15
N GLY A 216 -2.22 -14.22 -35.42
CA GLY A 216 -3.42 -13.73 -36.08
C GLY A 216 -3.81 -12.28 -35.77
N VAL A 217 -3.05 -11.57 -34.93
CA VAL A 217 -3.26 -10.13 -34.69
C VAL A 217 -2.36 -9.33 -35.63
N SER A 218 -2.94 -8.60 -36.58
CA SER A 218 -2.19 -7.83 -37.59
C SER A 218 -1.49 -6.58 -37.04
N ASN A 219 -1.71 -6.23 -35.78
CA ASN A 219 -1.11 -5.06 -35.14
C ASN A 219 0.22 -5.42 -34.46
N ALA A 220 1.32 -4.80 -34.93
CA ALA A 220 2.65 -4.95 -34.34
C ALA A 220 2.70 -4.57 -32.84
N SER A 221 1.75 -3.77 -32.36
CA SER A 221 1.65 -3.39 -30.95
C SER A 221 1.38 -4.56 -30.00
N CYS A 222 0.90 -5.70 -30.50
CA CYS A 222 0.61 -6.87 -29.67
C CYS A 222 1.90 -7.43 -29.05
N PHE A 223 2.97 -7.60 -29.84
CA PHE A 223 4.25 -8.14 -29.34
C PHE A 223 4.97 -7.17 -28.41
N GLY A 224 4.74 -5.87 -28.54
CA GLY A 224 5.33 -4.85 -27.68
C GLY A 224 4.69 -4.76 -26.29
N ASN A 225 3.51 -5.38 -26.10
CA ASN A 225 2.68 -5.21 -24.91
C ASN A 225 2.34 -6.58 -24.31
N GLY A 226 3.30 -7.20 -23.61
CA GLY A 226 3.12 -8.47 -22.89
C GLY A 226 2.26 -8.37 -21.61
N PHE A 227 1.24 -7.50 -21.60
CA PHE A 227 0.37 -7.30 -20.46
C PHE A 227 -1.06 -7.73 -20.77
N VAL A 228 -1.80 -8.09 -19.73
CA VAL A 228 -3.26 -8.27 -19.81
C VAL A 228 -3.94 -7.11 -19.11
N GLU A 229 -4.95 -6.56 -19.75
CA GLU A 229 -5.67 -5.42 -19.22
C GLU A 229 -6.67 -5.86 -18.14
N TYR A 230 -6.77 -5.08 -17.06
CA TYR A 230 -7.69 -5.38 -15.97
C TYR A 230 -8.34 -4.10 -15.42
N THR A 231 -9.49 -4.27 -14.77
CA THR A 231 -10.02 -3.30 -13.81
C THR A 231 -10.02 -3.92 -12.41
N LEU A 232 -9.53 -3.19 -11.42
CA LEU A 232 -9.58 -3.59 -10.02
C LEU A 232 -10.36 -2.54 -9.22
N LEU A 233 -11.41 -2.98 -8.56
CA LEU A 233 -12.25 -2.17 -7.68
C LEU A 233 -11.97 -2.57 -6.24
N HIS A 234 -11.79 -1.58 -5.37
CA HIS A 234 -11.79 -1.75 -3.92
C HIS A 234 -12.98 -1.02 -3.31
N SER A 235 -13.87 -1.78 -2.66
CA SER A 235 -15.12 -1.26 -2.10
C SER A 235 -14.84 -0.21 -1.03
N GLY A 236 -15.68 0.82 -1.00
CA GLY A 236 -15.67 1.88 -0.01
C GLY A 236 -16.08 1.45 1.40
N ALA A 237 -16.88 0.39 1.50
CA ALA A 237 -17.27 -0.21 2.77
C ALA A 237 -16.16 -1.17 3.24
N THR A 238 -15.27 -0.67 4.10
CA THR A 238 -14.10 -1.40 4.59
C THR A 238 -14.00 -1.32 6.13
N LYS A 239 -13.02 -2.02 6.70
CA LYS A 239 -12.67 -1.94 8.11
C LYS A 239 -11.21 -1.52 8.24
N ILE A 240 -10.93 -0.72 9.27
CA ILE A 240 -9.59 -0.31 9.68
C ILE A 240 -9.34 -0.92 11.04
N ARG A 241 -8.21 -1.60 11.20
CA ARG A 241 -7.76 -2.03 12.53
C ARG A 241 -7.12 -0.86 13.26
N ASN A 242 -7.65 -0.53 14.44
CA ASN A 242 -7.10 0.51 15.30
C ASN A 242 -5.93 -0.02 16.14
N TYR A 243 -5.39 0.82 17.03
CA TYR A 243 -4.26 0.46 17.87
C TYR A 243 -4.55 -0.67 18.88
N THR A 244 -5.80 -0.84 19.32
CA THR A 244 -6.22 -1.91 20.26
C THR A 244 -6.41 -3.26 19.57
N GLY A 245 -6.35 -3.30 18.23
CA GLY A 245 -6.63 -4.49 17.43
C GLY A 245 -8.09 -4.59 16.98
N ASP A 246 -8.95 -3.67 17.40
CA ASP A 246 -10.36 -3.65 17.01
C ASP A 246 -10.53 -3.23 15.55
N ALA A 247 -11.38 -3.96 14.83
CA ALA A 247 -11.74 -3.65 13.45
C ALA A 247 -12.89 -2.63 13.41
N LEU A 248 -12.58 -1.36 13.18
CA LEU A 248 -13.55 -0.28 13.09
C LEU A 248 -14.07 -0.14 11.65
N PRO A 249 -15.40 -0.02 11.43
CA PRO A 249 -15.92 0.24 10.11
C PRO A 249 -15.46 1.61 9.60
N ALA A 250 -15.07 1.66 8.34
CA ALA A 250 -14.69 2.89 7.66
C ALA A 250 -15.52 3.02 6.37
N LYS A 251 -16.11 4.20 6.18
CA LYS A 251 -16.83 4.55 4.95
C LYS A 251 -15.93 5.42 4.10
N MET A 252 -15.54 4.90 2.95
CA MET A 252 -14.80 5.61 1.93
C MET A 252 -15.59 5.52 0.61
N ASP A 253 -15.28 6.33 -0.38
CA ASP A 253 -15.79 6.11 -1.74
C ASP A 253 -15.12 4.88 -2.35
N ASN A 254 -15.78 4.21 -3.29
CA ASN A 254 -15.14 3.12 -4.06
C ASN A 254 -13.89 3.66 -4.79
N ALA A 255 -12.82 2.87 -4.81
CA ALA A 255 -11.64 3.17 -5.61
C ALA A 255 -11.51 2.20 -6.77
N TYR A 256 -10.97 2.70 -7.88
CA TYR A 256 -10.83 1.95 -9.12
C TYR A 256 -9.41 2.11 -9.66
N ILE A 257 -8.88 1.01 -10.19
CA ILE A 257 -7.82 1.01 -11.18
C ILE A 257 -8.50 0.58 -12.46
N GLU A 258 -8.81 1.54 -13.32
CA GLU A 258 -9.41 1.26 -14.62
C GLU A 258 -8.31 1.04 -15.66
N HIS A 259 -8.51 0.04 -16.54
CA HIS A 259 -7.58 -0.25 -17.64
C HIS A 259 -6.11 -0.41 -17.17
N GLY A 260 -5.95 -1.05 -16.00
CA GLY A 260 -4.67 -1.43 -15.43
C GLY A 260 -3.95 -2.43 -16.31
N LYS A 261 -2.62 -2.44 -16.25
CA LYS A 261 -1.78 -3.38 -16.99
C LYS A 261 -1.28 -4.43 -16.00
N GLY A 262 -1.72 -5.68 -16.16
CA GLY A 262 -1.28 -6.82 -15.39
C GLY A 262 -0.12 -7.50 -16.09
N LEU A 263 0.90 -7.89 -15.32
CA LEU A 263 2.02 -8.69 -15.79
C LEU A 263 1.51 -10.07 -16.17
N ALA A 264 1.79 -10.57 -17.37
CA ALA A 264 1.47 -11.94 -17.77
C ALA A 264 2.76 -12.77 -17.79
N THR A 265 2.87 -13.76 -16.92
CA THR A 265 4.10 -14.59 -16.81
C THR A 265 3.76 -16.05 -16.58
N GLU A 266 4.74 -16.92 -16.83
CA GLU A 266 4.60 -18.37 -16.63
C GLU A 266 4.87 -18.79 -15.16
N ARG A 267 5.14 -17.84 -14.26
CA ARG A 267 5.51 -18.15 -12.87
C ARG A 267 4.88 -17.18 -11.87
N LEU A 268 4.75 -17.66 -10.64
CA LEU A 268 4.38 -16.81 -9.51
C LEU A 268 5.52 -15.84 -9.16
N ILE A 269 5.14 -14.64 -8.73
CA ILE A 269 6.03 -13.68 -8.10
C ILE A 269 6.36 -14.21 -6.70
N THR A 270 7.65 -14.19 -6.36
CA THR A 270 8.11 -14.57 -5.03
C THR A 270 7.61 -13.61 -3.94
N ASN A 271 7.52 -14.09 -2.69
CA ASN A 271 7.15 -13.27 -1.54
C ASN A 271 8.22 -13.43 -0.43
N PRO A 272 9.06 -12.40 -0.17
CA PRO A 272 9.09 -11.11 -0.86
C PRO A 272 9.56 -11.23 -2.31
N PRO A 273 9.22 -10.28 -3.20
CA PRO A 273 9.67 -10.30 -4.59
C PRO A 273 11.20 -10.27 -4.69
N SER A 274 11.75 -11.20 -5.48
CA SER A 274 13.16 -11.21 -5.88
C SER A 274 13.50 -9.95 -6.71
N SER A 275 14.79 -9.62 -6.83
CA SER A 275 15.21 -8.47 -7.64
C SER A 275 14.76 -8.56 -9.10
N ALA A 276 14.75 -9.76 -9.68
CA ALA A 276 14.25 -10.02 -11.02
C ALA A 276 12.72 -9.82 -11.11
N ASP A 277 11.97 -10.32 -10.13
CA ASP A 277 10.52 -10.10 -10.04
C ASP A 277 10.16 -8.64 -9.88
N GLU A 278 10.89 -7.92 -9.03
CA GLU A 278 10.65 -6.52 -8.78
C GLU A 278 10.90 -5.67 -10.04
N GLN A 279 11.95 -5.99 -10.81
CA GLN A 279 12.21 -5.33 -12.09
C GLN A 279 11.05 -5.54 -13.07
N GLN A 280 10.54 -6.77 -13.18
CA GLN A 280 9.40 -7.09 -14.04
C GLN A 280 8.12 -6.38 -13.58
N LEU A 281 7.84 -6.40 -12.27
CA LEU A 281 6.62 -5.82 -11.69
C LEU A 281 6.58 -4.30 -11.67
N SER A 282 7.73 -3.63 -11.56
CA SER A 282 7.82 -2.20 -11.29
C SER A 282 6.95 -1.32 -12.21
N ASN A 283 6.85 -1.69 -13.49
CA ASN A 283 6.06 -0.97 -14.51
C ASN A 283 4.54 -1.24 -14.42
N TYR A 284 4.14 -2.27 -13.69
CA TYR A 284 2.76 -2.72 -13.55
C TYR A 284 2.15 -2.34 -12.18
N MET A 285 2.97 -1.84 -11.25
CA MET A 285 2.49 -1.41 -9.94
C MET A 285 1.70 -0.08 -10.00
N LYS A 286 0.49 -0.12 -9.48
CA LYS A 286 -0.48 0.98 -9.45
C LYS A 286 -0.55 1.64 -8.06
N LYS A 287 -0.74 2.95 -8.00
CA LYS A 287 -0.73 3.79 -6.77
C LYS A 287 -2.11 4.32 -6.39
N GLU A 288 -3.13 4.04 -7.18
CA GLU A 288 -4.48 4.58 -7.09
C GLU A 288 -5.17 4.20 -5.77
N PHE A 289 -4.75 3.09 -5.14
CA PHE A 289 -5.23 2.67 -3.83
C PHE A 289 -4.40 3.20 -2.65
N LYS A 290 -3.36 4.01 -2.88
CA LYS A 290 -2.44 4.47 -1.83
C LYS A 290 -3.20 5.08 -0.64
N GLY A 291 -2.87 4.62 0.57
CA GLY A 291 -3.48 5.06 1.83
C GLY A 291 -4.83 4.42 2.16
N ARG A 292 -5.42 3.62 1.26
CA ARG A 292 -6.63 2.85 1.56
C ARG A 292 -6.30 1.63 2.41
N PRO A 293 -7.22 1.16 3.27
CA PRO A 293 -7.05 -0.08 4.02
C PRO A 293 -6.81 -1.27 3.08
N LEU A 294 -5.97 -2.22 3.50
CA LEU A 294 -5.78 -3.46 2.76
C LEU A 294 -7.01 -4.38 2.85
N GLN A 295 -7.68 -4.35 4.01
CA GLN A 295 -8.93 -5.08 4.22
C GLN A 295 -10.05 -4.55 3.30
N GLY A 296 -10.91 -5.44 2.83
CA GLY A 296 -12.12 -5.03 2.09
C GLY A 296 -12.55 -6.01 1.01
N LEU A 297 -13.67 -5.68 0.37
CA LEU A 297 -14.16 -6.39 -0.81
C LEU A 297 -13.48 -5.85 -2.06
N TYR A 298 -12.92 -6.74 -2.85
CA TYR A 298 -12.33 -6.45 -4.15
C TYR A 298 -13.14 -7.09 -5.26
N THR A 299 -13.24 -6.39 -6.38
CA THR A 299 -13.75 -6.93 -7.63
C THR A 299 -12.68 -6.77 -8.70
N ILE A 300 -12.25 -7.88 -9.27
CA ILE A 300 -11.33 -7.89 -10.40
C ILE A 300 -12.11 -8.19 -11.67
N ARG A 301 -11.82 -7.44 -12.73
CA ARG A 301 -12.24 -7.70 -14.10
C ARG A 301 -11.00 -7.88 -14.96
N VAL A 302 -10.87 -9.02 -15.62
CA VAL A 302 -9.83 -9.24 -16.64
C VAL A 302 -10.49 -9.03 -17.99
N TRP A 303 -10.03 -8.03 -18.73
CA TRP A 303 -10.65 -7.66 -20.01
C TRP A 303 -10.28 -8.66 -21.10
N ASP A 304 -11.30 -9.10 -21.84
CA ASP A 304 -11.16 -10.00 -22.98
C ASP A 304 -10.64 -9.24 -24.20
N THR A 305 -9.33 -9.00 -24.19
CA THR A 305 -8.63 -8.25 -25.24
C THR A 305 -8.09 -9.19 -26.30
N PRO A 306 -7.99 -8.77 -27.58
CA PRO A 306 -7.48 -9.62 -28.66
C PRO A 306 -6.16 -10.28 -28.30
N GLY A 307 -6.11 -11.61 -28.38
CA GLY A 307 -4.94 -12.41 -28.03
C GLY A 307 -4.89 -12.91 -26.58
N LEU A 308 -5.83 -12.52 -25.71
CA LEU A 308 -5.99 -13.20 -24.42
C LEU A 308 -6.45 -14.65 -24.67
N ARG A 309 -5.74 -15.62 -24.07
CA ARG A 309 -6.15 -17.03 -24.03
C ARG A 309 -6.56 -17.36 -22.60
N TRP A 310 -7.83 -17.12 -22.27
CA TRP A 310 -8.34 -17.31 -20.91
C TRP A 310 -8.19 -18.76 -20.42
N GLU A 311 -8.28 -19.72 -21.34
CA GLU A 311 -8.10 -21.14 -21.06
C GLU A 311 -6.71 -21.52 -20.56
N ASN A 312 -5.72 -20.69 -20.89
CA ASN A 312 -4.31 -20.83 -20.50
C ASN A 312 -3.99 -20.11 -19.18
N LEU A 313 -4.93 -19.34 -18.63
CA LEU A 313 -4.74 -18.71 -17.33
C LEU A 313 -4.89 -19.77 -16.23
N GLU A 314 -3.84 -19.88 -15.43
CA GLU A 314 -3.72 -20.87 -14.36
C GLU A 314 -4.05 -20.24 -13.01
N ASP A 315 -3.50 -19.05 -12.74
CA ASP A 315 -3.72 -18.32 -11.49
C ASP A 315 -3.69 -16.80 -11.68
N ILE A 316 -4.21 -16.07 -10.70
CA ILE A 316 -4.09 -14.60 -10.61
C ILE A 316 -3.56 -14.24 -9.23
N GLN A 317 -2.38 -13.65 -9.21
CA GLN A 317 -1.72 -13.20 -8.00
C GLN A 317 -1.83 -11.69 -7.86
N LEU A 318 -2.32 -11.23 -6.70
CA LEU A 318 -2.21 -9.83 -6.31
C LEU A 318 -0.92 -9.60 -5.55
N VAL A 319 -0.17 -8.59 -5.97
CA VAL A 319 1.09 -8.19 -5.33
C VAL A 319 0.87 -6.84 -4.67
N TRP A 320 0.87 -6.81 -3.34
CA TRP A 320 0.69 -5.59 -2.57
C TRP A 320 2.03 -5.10 -2.02
N LYS A 321 2.37 -3.84 -2.31
CA LYS A 321 3.27 -3.07 -1.46
C LYS A 321 2.41 -2.32 -0.48
N TYR A 322 2.60 -2.56 0.81
CA TYR A 322 1.80 -1.96 1.87
C TYR A 322 2.70 -1.42 2.98
N HIS A 323 2.12 -0.61 3.86
CA HIS A 323 2.71 -0.24 5.13
C HIS A 323 1.70 -0.51 6.25
N TYR A 324 2.18 -0.48 7.48
CA TYR A 324 1.39 -0.69 8.69
C TYR A 324 1.98 0.14 9.82
N TRP A 325 1.26 0.18 10.93
CA TRP A 325 1.74 0.74 12.19
C TRP A 325 2.03 -0.40 13.13
N SER A 326 3.18 -0.34 13.79
CA SER A 326 3.54 -1.31 14.80
C SER A 326 3.13 -0.83 16.18
N ARG A 327 2.59 -1.75 16.97
CA ARG A 327 2.46 -1.52 18.40
C ARG A 327 3.83 -1.70 19.02
N PHE A 328 4.37 -0.67 19.63
CA PHE A 328 5.47 -0.83 20.56
C PHE A 328 4.86 -1.21 21.90
N GLN A 329 4.80 -2.52 22.19
CA GLN A 329 4.64 -2.99 23.57
C GLN A 329 5.98 -2.78 24.27
N LYS A 330 5.96 -2.52 25.57
CA LYS A 330 7.16 -2.66 26.38
C LYS A 330 7.04 -3.91 27.24
#